data_AF-A0A1B3LMI7-F1
#
_entry.id   AF-A0A1B3LMI7-F1
#
_cell.length_a   1.000
_cell.length_b   1.000
_cell.length_c   1.000
_cell.angle_alpha   90.00
_cell.angle_beta   90.00
_cell.angle_gamma   90.00
#
_symmetry.space_group_name_H-M   'P 1'
#
loop_
_entity.id
_entity.type
_entity.pdbx_description
1 polymer ?
#
loop_
_entity_poly.entity_id
_entity_poly.type
_entity_poly.pdbx_seq_one_letter_code
_entity_poly.pdbx_strand_id
1 'polypeptide(L)'
;MAPTLSFPALDNSDAALRDLFASTLEGVVGSLLISAPELRDEALVLGQALRDVRDMRGVDDLASKLRNLVYRLNWVVDDQAEIRAGLLSLLDLLLKNIGELVLDDRWMRGQIDSLRALCDHPLSARELDEVERRLREVIERQGSLRGNIDDAKHQIKLMLAGFVEQLGSFTEATSGFGEKMEGYAETIAARRRHRFAAGRHRRSDRRHALHARNDRKVASRGRQHA
;
A
#
# COMPACT_ATOMS: atom_id res chain seq x y z
N MET A 1 -32.89 -90.03 7.75
CA MET A 1 -32.90 -88.81 6.92
C MET A 1 -32.76 -87.63 7.87
N ALA A 2 -31.59 -86.98 7.90
CA ALA A 2 -31.37 -85.81 8.73
C ALA A 2 -31.92 -84.57 8.02
N PRO A 3 -32.64 -83.66 8.70
CA PRO A 3 -33.03 -82.40 8.12
C PRO A 3 -31.81 -81.47 8.13
N THR A 4 -31.37 -81.04 6.95
CA THR A 4 -30.37 -79.99 6.81
C THR A 4 -30.99 -78.68 7.27
N LEU A 5 -30.63 -78.23 8.47
CA LEU A 5 -31.06 -76.93 8.98
C LEU A 5 -30.40 -75.84 8.13
N SER A 6 -31.23 -75.15 7.36
CA SER A 6 -30.89 -73.91 6.67
C SER A 6 -30.50 -72.85 7.71
N PHE A 7 -29.38 -72.16 7.49
CA PHE A 7 -28.94 -71.00 8.26
C PHE A 7 -29.14 -69.70 7.46
N PRO A 8 -30.39 -69.19 7.31
CA PRO A 8 -30.67 -67.99 6.50
C PRO A 8 -30.32 -66.65 7.20
N ALA A 9 -29.95 -66.66 8.49
CA ALA A 9 -29.76 -65.44 9.27
C ALA A 9 -28.33 -64.86 9.19
N LEU A 10 -27.31 -65.71 9.03
CA LEU A 10 -25.91 -65.28 8.90
C LEU A 10 -25.61 -64.74 7.49
N ASP A 11 -26.15 -65.38 6.45
CA ASP A 11 -25.99 -64.93 5.06
C ASP A 11 -26.58 -63.53 4.82
N ASN A 12 -27.69 -63.19 5.48
CA ASN A 12 -28.30 -61.86 5.38
C ASN A 12 -27.47 -60.78 6.08
N SER A 13 -26.79 -61.14 7.17
CA SER A 13 -25.94 -60.20 7.92
C SER A 13 -24.70 -59.83 7.10
N ASP A 14 -24.11 -60.83 6.45
CA ASP A 14 -22.97 -60.67 5.54
C ASP A 14 -23.34 -59.84 4.30
N ALA A 15 -24.50 -60.10 3.70
CA ALA A 15 -25.00 -59.31 2.58
C ALA A 15 -25.27 -57.84 2.98
N ALA A 16 -25.89 -57.62 4.14
CA ALA A 16 -26.16 -56.27 4.64
C ALA A 16 -24.86 -55.49 4.96
N LEU A 17 -23.84 -56.15 5.51
CA LEU A 17 -22.53 -55.54 5.76
C LEU A 17 -21.82 -55.18 4.44
N ARG A 18 -21.89 -56.04 3.43
CA ARG A 18 -21.33 -55.77 2.09
C ARG A 18 -22.00 -54.55 1.45
N ASP A 19 -23.33 -54.46 1.51
CA ASP A 19 -24.07 -53.32 0.99
C ASP A 19 -23.79 -52.02 1.77
N LEU A 20 -23.64 -52.08 3.10
CA LEU A 20 -23.26 -50.93 3.92
C LEU A 20 -21.84 -50.43 3.60
N PHE A 21 -20.88 -51.35 3.43
CA PHE A 21 -19.52 -50.98 3.04
C PHE A 21 -19.47 -50.43 1.60
N ALA A 22 -20.21 -51.04 0.67
CA ALA A 22 -20.28 -50.59 -0.72
C ALA A 22 -20.88 -49.18 -0.81
N SER A 23 -21.99 -48.93 -0.11
CA SER A 23 -22.59 -47.59 -0.05
C SER A 23 -21.69 -46.54 0.62
N THR A 24 -20.87 -46.94 1.60
CA THR A 24 -19.89 -46.03 2.22
C THR A 24 -18.77 -45.66 1.25
N LEU A 25 -18.25 -46.63 0.48
CA LEU A 25 -17.24 -46.41 -0.55
C LEU A 25 -17.78 -45.55 -1.71
N GLU A 26 -18.97 -45.88 -2.20
CA GLU A 26 -19.59 -45.19 -3.34
C GLU A 26 -20.07 -43.78 -2.97
N GLY A 27 -20.65 -43.62 -1.78
CA GLY A 27 -21.22 -42.37 -1.31
C GLY A 27 -20.20 -41.45 -0.65
N VAL A 28 -19.76 -41.80 0.56
CA VAL A 28 -18.94 -40.91 1.40
C VAL A 28 -17.54 -40.77 0.81
N VAL A 29 -16.85 -41.88 0.53
CA VAL A 29 -15.48 -41.85 0.01
C VAL A 29 -15.45 -41.23 -1.39
N GLY A 30 -16.40 -41.60 -2.27
CA GLY A 30 -16.54 -40.97 -3.58
C GLY A 30 -16.77 -39.45 -3.52
N SER A 31 -17.53 -38.97 -2.54
CA SER A 31 -17.79 -37.52 -2.38
C SER A 31 -16.59 -36.73 -1.83
N LEU A 32 -15.71 -37.37 -1.06
CA LEU A 32 -14.51 -36.74 -0.51
C LEU A 32 -13.36 -36.67 -1.54
N LEU A 33 -13.42 -37.48 -2.59
CA LEU A 33 -12.38 -37.60 -3.62
C LEU A 33 -12.61 -36.72 -4.85
N ILE A 34 -13.29 -35.58 -4.69
CA ILE A 34 -13.55 -34.64 -5.80
C ILE A 34 -12.24 -34.17 -6.46
N SER A 35 -11.18 -33.99 -5.68
CA SER A 35 -9.85 -33.57 -6.17
C SER A 35 -8.99 -34.71 -6.73
N ALA A 36 -9.45 -35.96 -6.64
CA ALA A 36 -8.73 -37.16 -7.10
C ALA A 36 -9.67 -38.12 -7.85
N PRO A 37 -10.07 -37.79 -9.10
CA PRO A 37 -11.09 -38.53 -9.85
C PRO A 37 -10.72 -40.01 -10.08
N GLU A 38 -9.42 -40.31 -10.23
CA GLU A 38 -8.92 -41.67 -10.42
C GLU A 38 -9.19 -42.57 -9.20
N LEU A 39 -9.01 -42.03 -7.98
CA LEU A 39 -9.28 -42.75 -6.74
C LEU A 39 -10.77 -42.88 -6.47
N ARG A 40 -11.55 -41.89 -6.90
CA ARG A 40 -13.01 -41.94 -6.84
C ARG A 40 -13.55 -43.07 -7.71
N ASP A 41 -13.09 -43.17 -8.95
CA ASP A 41 -13.53 -44.22 -9.87
C ASP A 41 -13.13 -45.60 -9.36
N GLU A 42 -11.94 -45.74 -8.78
CA GLU A 42 -11.49 -46.97 -8.12
C GLU A 42 -12.36 -47.33 -6.91
N ALA A 43 -12.73 -46.36 -6.07
CA ALA A 43 -13.64 -46.58 -4.93
C ALA A 43 -15.03 -47.04 -5.39
N LEU A 44 -15.54 -46.49 -6.50
CA LEU A 44 -16.82 -46.93 -7.10
C LEU A 44 -16.75 -48.36 -7.63
N VAL A 45 -15.68 -48.71 -8.35
CA VAL A 45 -15.47 -50.06 -8.87
C VAL A 45 -15.32 -51.08 -7.73
N LEU A 46 -14.61 -50.71 -6.65
CA LEU A 46 -14.47 -51.58 -5.48
C LEU A 46 -15.78 -51.72 -4.69
N GLY A 47 -16.60 -50.68 -4.62
CA GLY A 47 -17.95 -50.74 -4.05
C GLY A 47 -18.86 -51.73 -4.78
N GLN A 48 -18.87 -51.67 -6.12
CA GLN A 48 -19.59 -52.62 -6.96
C GLN A 48 -19.06 -54.05 -6.79
N ALA A 49 -17.74 -54.22 -6.84
CA ALA A 49 -17.10 -55.52 -6.66
C ALA A 49 -17.41 -56.15 -5.28
N LEU A 50 -17.60 -55.34 -4.24
CA LEU A 50 -17.98 -55.82 -2.91
C LEU A 50 -19.40 -56.39 -2.85
N ARG A 51 -20.33 -55.88 -3.66
CA ARG A 51 -21.70 -56.40 -3.76
C ARG A 51 -21.77 -57.74 -4.50
N ASP A 52 -20.87 -57.93 -5.46
CA ASP A 52 -20.87 -59.11 -6.32
C ASP A 52 -20.02 -60.27 -5.78
N VAL A 53 -19.13 -60.01 -4.81
CA VAL A 53 -18.24 -61.04 -4.27
C VAL A 53 -19.02 -62.08 -3.44
N ARG A 54 -18.85 -63.36 -3.78
CA ARG A 54 -19.49 -64.49 -3.08
C ARG A 54 -18.48 -65.51 -2.53
N ASP A 55 -17.22 -65.44 -2.97
CA ASP A 55 -16.21 -66.47 -2.73
C ASP A 55 -15.03 -65.92 -1.93
N MET A 56 -14.42 -66.75 -1.07
CA MET A 56 -13.27 -66.35 -0.24
C MET A 56 -12.07 -65.83 -1.06
N ARG A 57 -11.80 -66.40 -2.24
CA ARG A 57 -10.74 -65.90 -3.13
C ARG A 57 -11.01 -64.49 -3.65
N GLY A 58 -12.28 -64.20 -3.97
CA GLY A 58 -12.69 -62.86 -4.39
C GLY A 58 -12.59 -61.86 -3.24
N VAL A 59 -12.91 -62.29 -2.01
CA VAL A 59 -12.74 -61.48 -0.80
C VAL A 59 -11.28 -61.13 -0.56
N ASP A 60 -10.34 -62.07 -0.74
CA ASP A 60 -8.91 -61.81 -0.56
C ASP A 60 -8.34 -60.83 -1.61
N ASP A 61 -8.76 -60.96 -2.87
CA ASP A 61 -8.39 -60.02 -3.94
C ASP A 61 -8.95 -58.61 -3.65
N LEU A 62 -10.23 -58.53 -3.28
CA LEU A 62 -10.88 -57.28 -2.93
C LEU A 62 -10.24 -56.62 -1.71
N ALA A 63 -9.91 -57.39 -0.67
CA ALA A 63 -9.20 -56.89 0.50
C ALA A 63 -7.83 -56.33 0.14
N SER A 64 -7.13 -56.96 -0.80
CA SER A 64 -5.82 -56.48 -1.27
C SER A 64 -5.93 -55.16 -2.04
N LYS A 65 -6.92 -55.04 -2.92
CA LYS A 65 -7.22 -53.78 -3.63
C LYS A 65 -7.68 -52.67 -2.69
N LEU A 66 -8.53 -52.99 -1.71
CA LEU A 66 -8.98 -52.04 -0.70
C LEU A 66 -7.82 -51.52 0.16
N ARG A 67 -6.87 -52.38 0.56
CA ARG A 67 -5.66 -51.93 1.28
C ARG A 67 -4.82 -50.98 0.44
N ASN A 68 -4.69 -51.22 -0.87
CA ASN A 68 -3.98 -50.31 -1.77
C ASN A 68 -4.70 -48.97 -1.87
N LEU A 69 -6.03 -48.99 -2.05
CA LEU A 69 -6.84 -47.77 -2.05
C LEU A 69 -6.65 -46.99 -0.74
N VAL A 70 -6.74 -47.64 0.42
CA VAL A 70 -6.52 -47.02 1.74
C VAL A 70 -5.12 -46.39 1.84
N TYR A 71 -4.08 -47.09 1.38
CA TYR A 71 -2.72 -46.55 1.37
C TYR A 71 -2.62 -45.28 0.51
N ARG A 72 -3.16 -45.31 -0.72
CA ARG A 72 -3.16 -44.14 -1.62
C ARG A 72 -4.01 -43.00 -1.08
N LEU A 73 -5.13 -43.29 -0.42
CA LEU A 73 -5.95 -42.29 0.25
C LEU A 73 -5.19 -41.59 1.38
N ASN A 74 -4.42 -42.35 2.18
CA ASN A 74 -3.61 -41.76 3.23
C ASN A 74 -2.59 -40.77 2.65
N TRP A 75 -1.93 -41.13 1.54
CA TRP A 75 -1.02 -40.22 0.84
C TRP A 75 -1.71 -38.94 0.37
N VAL A 76 -2.91 -39.03 -0.21
CA VAL A 76 -3.66 -37.85 -0.66
C VAL A 76 -4.07 -36.98 0.52
N VAL A 77 -4.48 -37.57 1.64
CA VAL A 77 -4.82 -36.83 2.86
C VAL A 77 -3.58 -36.08 3.39
N ASP A 78 -2.43 -36.74 3.44
CA ASP A 78 -1.18 -36.15 3.90
C ASP A 78 -0.71 -35.02 2.96
N ASP A 79 -0.75 -35.23 1.64
CA ASP A 79 -0.40 -34.22 0.63
C ASP A 79 -1.32 -32.99 0.70
N GLN A 80 -2.64 -33.20 0.85
CA GLN A 80 -3.58 -32.10 1.01
C GLN A 80 -3.36 -31.32 2.32
N ALA A 81 -2.94 -32.00 3.39
CA ALA A 81 -2.55 -31.34 4.63
C ALA A 81 -1.27 -30.51 4.46
N GLU A 82 -0.28 -31.03 3.74
CA GLU A 82 0.97 -30.33 3.43
C GLU A 82 0.74 -29.10 2.55
N ILE A 83 -0.06 -29.22 1.48
CA ILE A 83 -0.44 -28.09 0.61
C ILE A 83 -1.14 -27.01 1.43
N ARG A 84 -2.09 -27.39 2.29
CA ARG A 84 -2.82 -26.44 3.15
C ARG A 84 -1.86 -25.71 4.10
N ALA A 85 -0.93 -26.42 4.72
CA ALA A 85 0.07 -25.82 5.59
C ALA A 85 1.00 -24.87 4.81
N GLY A 86 1.42 -25.25 3.59
CA GLY A 86 2.20 -24.41 2.69
C GLY A 86 1.48 -23.12 2.31
N LEU A 87 0.19 -23.19 1.96
CA LEU A 87 -0.62 -22.02 1.64
C LEU A 87 -0.78 -21.07 2.84
N LEU A 88 -0.98 -21.61 4.05
CA LEU A 88 -1.03 -20.81 5.28
C LEU A 88 0.31 -20.12 5.58
N SER A 89 1.43 -20.82 5.37
CA SER A 89 2.77 -20.26 5.50
C SER A 89 3.01 -19.11 4.51
N LEU A 90 2.57 -19.27 3.26
CA LEU A 90 2.62 -18.21 2.24
C LEU A 90 1.75 -17.02 2.63
N LEU A 91 0.56 -17.25 3.19
CA LEU A 91 -0.30 -16.18 3.69
C LEU A 91 0.36 -15.43 4.85
N ASP A 92 0.97 -16.12 5.80
CA ASP A 92 1.72 -15.48 6.89
C ASP A 92 2.88 -14.62 6.37
N LEU A 93 3.62 -15.10 5.35
CA LEU A 93 4.67 -14.32 4.70
C LEU A 93 4.13 -13.05 4.01
N LEU A 94 2.99 -13.15 3.33
CA LEU A 94 2.32 -11.98 2.74
C LEU A 94 1.86 -10.99 3.82
N LEU A 95 1.32 -11.48 4.93
CA LEU A 95 0.92 -10.65 6.07
C LEU A 95 2.14 -9.98 6.74
N LYS A 96 3.28 -10.67 6.83
CA LYS A 96 4.59 -10.09 7.23
C LYS A 96 4.99 -8.95 6.32
N ASN A 97 4.97 -9.18 5.01
CA ASN A 97 5.32 -8.16 4.04
C ASN A 97 4.43 -6.91 4.14
N ILE A 98 3.11 -7.11 4.26
CA ILE A 98 2.14 -6.02 4.41
C ILE A 98 2.40 -5.24 5.72
N GLY A 99 2.71 -5.93 6.82
CA GLY A 99 2.99 -5.29 8.10
C GLY A 99 4.24 -4.43 8.08
N GLU A 100 5.29 -4.88 7.39
CA GLU A 100 6.53 -4.11 7.21
C GLU A 100 6.35 -2.89 6.31
N LEU A 101 5.50 -2.99 5.29
CA LEU A 101 5.23 -1.89 4.34
C LEU A 101 4.40 -0.75 4.96
N VAL A 102 3.80 -0.96 6.14
CA VAL A 102 2.86 -0.04 6.74
C VAL A 102 3.51 0.62 7.96
N LEU A 103 4.11 1.79 7.68
CA LEU A 103 4.66 2.65 8.70
C LEU A 103 3.53 3.19 9.59
N ASP A 104 3.62 2.92 10.89
CA ASP A 104 2.90 3.53 12.01
C ASP A 104 1.35 3.44 12.12
N ASP A 105 0.65 2.54 11.42
CA ASP A 105 -0.77 2.27 11.73
C ASP A 105 -0.92 1.12 12.74
N ARG A 106 -1.19 1.47 14.03
CA ARG A 106 -1.46 0.50 15.11
C ARG A 106 -2.64 -0.44 14.80
N TRP A 107 -3.63 0.03 14.05
CA TRP A 107 -4.77 -0.80 13.66
C TRP A 107 -4.34 -1.89 12.67
N MET A 108 -3.50 -1.54 11.68
CA MET A 108 -2.98 -2.48 10.69
C MET A 108 -2.15 -3.58 11.34
N ARG A 109 -1.29 -3.24 12.31
CA ARG A 109 -0.51 -4.24 13.07
C ARG A 109 -1.43 -5.19 13.85
N GLY A 110 -2.44 -4.65 14.54
CA GLY A 110 -3.40 -5.46 15.29
C GLY A 110 -4.24 -6.41 14.41
N GLN A 111 -4.63 -5.98 13.22
CA GLN A 111 -5.35 -6.85 12.27
C GLN A 111 -4.45 -7.93 11.67
N ILE A 112 -3.20 -7.59 11.34
CA ILE A 112 -2.21 -8.57 10.86
C ILE A 112 -1.92 -9.63 11.93
N ASP A 113 -1.73 -9.22 13.19
CA ASP A 113 -1.50 -10.15 14.29
C ASP A 113 -2.73 -11.05 14.54
N SER A 114 -3.93 -10.48 14.41
CA SER A 114 -5.19 -11.26 14.50
C SER A 114 -5.33 -12.26 13.36
N LEU A 115 -4.94 -11.89 12.12
CA LEU A 115 -4.95 -12.77 10.95
C LEU A 115 -3.92 -13.89 11.08
N ARG A 116 -2.74 -13.60 11.66
CA ARG A 116 -1.73 -14.62 11.95
C ARG A 116 -2.19 -15.65 12.96
N ALA A 117 -2.82 -15.21 14.04
CA ALA A 117 -3.32 -16.11 15.08
C ALA A 117 -4.33 -17.13 14.51
N LEU A 118 -5.09 -16.76 13.48
CA LEU A 118 -6.00 -17.66 12.77
C LEU A 118 -5.24 -18.65 11.87
N CYS A 119 -4.07 -18.28 11.34
CA CYS A 119 -3.25 -19.16 10.50
C CYS A 119 -2.47 -20.23 11.30
N ASP A 120 -2.39 -20.11 12.63
CA ASP A 120 -1.63 -21.02 13.49
C ASP A 120 -2.32 -22.38 13.73
N HIS A 121 -3.57 -22.55 13.26
CA HIS A 121 -4.33 -23.79 13.41
C HIS A 121 -5.03 -24.19 12.11
N PRO A 122 -5.50 -25.45 11.98
CA PRO A 122 -6.33 -25.85 10.86
C PRO A 122 -7.59 -24.97 10.80
N LEU A 123 -7.70 -24.17 9.74
CA LEU A 123 -8.84 -23.27 9.54
C LEU A 123 -10.09 -24.06 9.11
N SER A 124 -11.21 -23.78 9.78
CA SER A 124 -12.54 -24.13 9.29
C SER A 124 -12.98 -23.22 8.14
N ALA A 125 -13.94 -23.66 7.33
CA ALA A 125 -14.48 -22.85 6.22
C ALA A 125 -14.99 -21.46 6.70
N ARG A 126 -15.59 -21.40 7.89
CA ARG A 126 -16.08 -20.16 8.48
C ARG A 126 -14.95 -19.21 8.87
N GLU A 127 -13.83 -19.74 9.36
CA GLU A 127 -12.68 -18.92 9.72
C GLU A 127 -11.95 -18.43 8.47
N LEU A 128 -11.96 -19.21 7.38
CA LEU A 128 -11.46 -18.76 6.08
C LEU A 128 -12.25 -17.56 5.53
N ASP A 129 -13.59 -17.57 5.64
CA ASP A 129 -14.43 -16.42 5.26
C ASP A 129 -14.09 -15.18 6.09
N GLU A 130 -13.82 -15.35 7.39
CA GLU A 130 -13.43 -14.24 8.27
C GLU A 130 -12.02 -13.71 7.94
N VAL A 131 -11.09 -14.59 7.58
CA VAL A 131 -9.77 -14.20 7.06
C VAL A 131 -9.90 -13.40 5.77
N GLU A 132 -10.76 -13.82 4.83
CA GLU A 132 -11.03 -13.07 3.60
C GLU A 132 -11.59 -11.67 3.89
N ARG A 133 -12.62 -11.59 4.75
CA ARG A 133 -13.26 -10.33 5.12
C ARG A 133 -12.26 -9.34 5.72
N ARG A 134 -11.39 -9.81 6.63
CA ARG A 134 -10.35 -8.99 7.27
C ARG A 134 -9.26 -8.57 6.29
N LEU A 135 -8.82 -9.44 5.38
CA LEU A 135 -7.88 -9.08 4.33
C LEU A 135 -8.44 -7.96 3.43
N ARG A 136 -9.75 -8.00 3.12
CA ARG A 136 -10.42 -6.95 2.36
C ARG A 136 -10.38 -5.60 3.09
N GLU A 137 -10.65 -5.59 4.40
CA GLU A 137 -10.52 -4.37 5.23
C GLU A 137 -9.09 -3.82 5.23
N VAL A 138 -8.07 -4.69 5.31
CA VAL A 138 -6.66 -4.30 5.25
C VAL A 138 -6.33 -3.67 3.88
N ILE A 139 -6.80 -4.26 2.78
CA ILE A 139 -6.60 -3.73 1.43
C ILE A 139 -7.25 -2.36 1.27
N GLU A 140 -8.49 -2.19 1.73
CA GLU A 140 -9.19 -0.90 1.70
C GLU A 140 -8.46 0.16 2.51
N ARG A 141 -7.98 -0.19 3.71
CA ARG A 141 -7.20 0.71 4.56
C ARG A 141 -5.89 1.14 3.91
N GLN A 142 -5.17 0.22 3.28
CA GLN A 142 -3.95 0.53 2.52
C GLN A 142 -4.24 1.48 1.36
N GLY A 143 -5.34 1.27 0.62
CA GLY A 143 -5.77 2.16 -0.46
C GLY A 143 -6.02 3.59 0.04
N SER A 144 -6.73 3.73 1.16
CA SER A 144 -6.98 5.03 1.79
C SER A 144 -5.71 5.72 2.27
N LEU A 145 -4.81 4.99 2.95
CA LEU A 145 -3.52 5.53 3.41
C LEU A 145 -2.66 6.03 2.24
N ARG A 146 -2.61 5.26 1.14
CA ARG A 146 -1.89 5.66 -0.07
C ARG A 146 -2.49 6.93 -0.70
N GLY A 147 -3.82 7.01 -0.80
CA GLY A 147 -4.52 8.21 -1.25
C GLY A 147 -4.18 9.44 -0.41
N ASN A 148 -4.24 9.32 0.92
CA ASN A 148 -3.90 10.41 1.84
C ASN A 148 -2.45 10.89 1.69
N ILE A 149 -1.50 9.98 1.44
CA ILE A 149 -0.09 10.35 1.19
C ILE A 149 0.04 11.13 -0.13
N ASP A 150 -0.65 10.71 -1.18
CA ASP A 150 -0.61 11.39 -2.47
C ASP A 150 -1.30 12.76 -2.42
N ASP A 151 -2.39 12.88 -1.66
CA ASP A 151 -3.07 14.15 -1.39
C ASP A 151 -2.18 15.09 -0.56
N ALA A 152 -1.55 14.58 0.51
CA ALA A 152 -0.61 15.37 1.32
C ALA A 152 0.59 15.86 0.48
N LYS A 153 1.13 15.02 -0.40
CA LYS A 153 2.17 15.43 -1.35
C LYS A 153 1.66 16.51 -2.31
N HIS A 154 0.42 16.40 -2.79
CA HIS A 154 -0.17 17.41 -3.66
C HIS A 154 -0.35 18.74 -2.93
N GLN A 155 -0.84 18.72 -1.69
CA GLN A 155 -0.95 19.92 -0.85
C GLN A 155 0.41 20.56 -0.58
N ILE A 156 1.44 19.78 -0.26
CA ILE A 156 2.81 20.30 -0.09
C ILE A 156 3.31 20.97 -1.37
N LYS A 157 3.05 20.39 -2.54
CA LYS A 157 3.41 21.00 -3.84
C LYS A 157 2.68 22.32 -4.07
N LEU A 158 1.39 22.39 -3.77
CA LEU A 158 0.60 23.62 -3.86
C LEU A 158 1.12 24.70 -2.90
N MET A 159 1.41 24.33 -1.65
CA MET A 159 1.99 25.25 -0.66
C MET A 159 3.37 25.75 -1.08
N LEU A 160 4.21 24.90 -1.65
CA LEU A 160 5.53 25.28 -2.16
C LEU A 160 5.41 26.24 -3.35
N ALA A 161 4.47 25.99 -4.26
CA ALA A 161 4.20 26.88 -5.39
C ALA A 161 3.75 28.27 -4.90
N GLY A 162 2.83 28.34 -3.94
CA GLY A 162 2.38 29.60 -3.35
C GLY A 162 3.50 30.33 -2.60
N PHE A 163 4.37 29.61 -1.90
CA PHE A 163 5.54 30.21 -1.24
C PHE A 163 6.52 30.83 -2.25
N VAL A 164 6.77 30.14 -3.37
CA VAL A 164 7.63 30.66 -4.46
C VAL A 164 7.02 31.91 -5.10
N GLU A 165 5.71 31.92 -5.32
CA GLU A 165 4.99 33.08 -5.86
C GLU A 165 5.05 34.28 -4.90
N GLN A 166 4.92 34.03 -3.60
CA GLN A 166 5.07 35.05 -2.57
C GLN A 166 6.52 35.57 -2.45
N LEU A 167 7.51 34.73 -2.70
CA LEU A 167 8.92 35.14 -2.77
C LEU A 167 9.20 36.02 -4.00
N GLY A 168 8.57 35.70 -5.13
CA GLY A 168 8.60 36.54 -6.34
C GLY A 168 8.01 37.93 -6.08
N SER A 169 6.80 37.99 -5.50
CA SER A 169 6.16 39.27 -5.18
C SER A 169 6.88 40.06 -4.08
N PHE A 170 7.51 39.39 -3.10
CA PHE A 170 8.35 40.05 -2.10
C PHE A 170 9.62 40.66 -2.70
N THR A 171 10.22 39.98 -3.68
CA THR A 171 11.39 40.49 -4.41
C THR A 171 11.01 41.70 -5.26
N GLU A 172 9.86 41.65 -5.92
CA GLU A 172 9.31 42.77 -6.71
C GLU A 172 8.91 43.98 -5.84
N ALA A 173 8.32 43.74 -4.67
CA ALA A 173 8.07 44.79 -3.70
C ALA A 173 9.38 45.44 -3.21
N THR A 174 10.41 44.63 -2.98
CA THR A 174 11.73 45.11 -2.54
C THR A 174 12.45 45.90 -3.65
N SER A 175 12.34 45.50 -4.91
CA SER A 175 12.88 46.28 -6.04
C SER A 175 12.16 47.62 -6.19
N GLY A 176 10.84 47.66 -6.03
CA GLY A 176 10.08 48.91 -6.02
C GLY A 176 10.46 49.85 -4.86
N PHE A 177 10.86 49.31 -3.70
CA PHE A 177 11.46 50.10 -2.62
C PHE A 177 12.85 50.64 -3.00
N GLY A 178 13.67 49.83 -3.68
CA GLY A 178 14.95 50.23 -4.23
C GLY A 178 14.83 51.40 -5.21
N GLU A 179 13.90 51.32 -6.16
CA GLU A 179 13.62 52.39 -7.14
C GLU A 179 13.20 53.70 -6.45
N LYS A 180 12.33 53.62 -5.43
CA LYS A 180 11.95 54.81 -4.65
C LYS A 180 13.13 55.41 -3.90
N MET A 181 13.99 54.58 -3.30
CA MET A 181 15.22 55.05 -2.65
C MET A 181 16.18 55.72 -3.62
N GLU A 182 16.35 55.15 -4.81
CA GLU A 182 17.17 55.74 -5.87
C GLU A 182 16.59 57.10 -6.31
N GLY A 183 15.29 57.19 -6.54
CA GLY A 183 14.60 58.45 -6.84
C GLY A 183 14.75 59.52 -5.74
N TYR A 184 14.70 59.13 -4.47
CA TYR A 184 14.99 60.05 -3.36
C TYR A 184 16.45 60.48 -3.34
N ALA A 185 17.40 59.57 -3.58
CA ALA A 185 18.83 59.88 -3.64
C ALA A 185 19.14 60.85 -4.80
N GLU A 186 18.55 60.63 -5.97
CA GLU A 186 18.66 61.53 -7.11
C GLU A 186 18.07 62.91 -6.82
N THR A 187 16.88 62.97 -6.21
CA THR A 187 16.25 64.24 -5.83
C THR A 187 17.12 65.03 -4.85
N ILE A 188 17.71 64.35 -3.86
CA ILE A 188 18.65 64.95 -2.91
C ILE A 188 19.92 65.44 -3.62
N ALA A 189 20.47 64.63 -4.52
CA ALA A 189 21.66 64.99 -5.31
C ALA A 189 21.38 66.20 -6.21
N ALA A 190 20.23 66.24 -6.88
CA ALA A 190 19.79 67.35 -7.72
C ALA A 190 19.61 68.64 -6.92
N ARG A 191 18.94 68.58 -5.76
CA ARG A 191 18.82 69.73 -4.85
C ARG A 191 20.18 70.22 -4.37
N ARG A 192 21.10 69.31 -4.03
CA ARG A 192 22.49 69.67 -3.68
C ARG A 192 23.18 70.38 -4.85
N ARG A 193 23.14 69.83 -6.07
CA ARG A 193 23.73 70.45 -7.28
C ARG A 193 23.18 71.86 -7.51
N HIS A 194 21.87 72.05 -7.41
CA HIS A 194 21.23 73.37 -7.57
C HIS A 194 21.71 74.36 -6.49
N ARG A 195 21.78 73.94 -5.23
CA ARG A 195 22.27 74.76 -4.12
C ARG A 195 23.75 75.17 -4.30
N PHE A 196 24.59 74.27 -4.82
CA PHE A 196 25.99 74.57 -5.14
C PHE A 196 26.13 75.50 -6.37
N ALA A 197 25.28 75.36 -7.39
CA ALA A 197 25.25 76.24 -8.55
C ALA A 197 24.83 77.68 -8.16
N ALA A 198 23.77 77.82 -7.37
CA ALA A 198 23.34 79.11 -6.83
C ALA A 198 24.42 79.76 -5.93
N GLY A 199 25.13 78.95 -5.15
CA GLY A 199 26.27 79.41 -4.36
C GLY A 199 27.45 79.90 -5.21
N ARG A 200 27.75 79.23 -6.33
CA ARG A 200 28.78 79.67 -7.30
C ARG A 200 28.37 80.97 -7.99
N HIS A 201 27.12 81.10 -8.42
CA HIS A 201 26.62 82.32 -9.05
C HIS A 201 26.68 83.52 -8.09
N ARG A 202 26.22 83.37 -6.84
CA ARG A 202 26.33 84.43 -5.83
C ARG A 202 27.77 84.82 -5.49
N ARG A 203 28.72 83.87 -5.55
CA ARG A 203 30.16 84.15 -5.37
C ARG A 203 30.75 84.88 -6.57
N SER A 204 30.34 84.53 -7.79
CA SER A 204 30.72 85.23 -9.02
C SER A 204 30.16 86.66 -9.04
N ASP A 205 28.88 86.85 -8.75
CA ASP A 205 28.25 88.18 -8.71
C ASP A 205 28.89 89.07 -7.65
N ARG A 206 29.20 88.52 -6.46
CA ARG A 206 29.96 89.25 -5.43
C ARG A 206 31.35 89.64 -5.91
N ARG A 207 32.06 88.77 -6.65
CA ARG A 207 33.38 89.09 -7.24
C ARG A 207 33.26 90.20 -8.29
N HIS A 208 32.29 90.12 -9.19
CA HIS A 208 32.05 91.17 -10.20
C HIS A 208 31.66 92.50 -9.56
N ALA A 209 30.81 92.50 -8.53
CA ALA A 209 30.45 93.72 -7.79
C ALA A 209 31.63 94.32 -7.02
N LEU A 210 32.54 93.48 -6.49
CA LEU A 210 33.78 93.93 -5.84
C LEU A 210 34.75 94.55 -6.84
N HIS A 211 34.95 93.93 -8.01
CA HIS A 211 35.77 94.51 -9.09
C HIS A 211 35.20 95.85 -9.57
N ALA A 212 33.89 95.93 -9.85
CA ALA A 212 33.25 97.18 -10.28
C ALA A 212 33.32 98.31 -9.22
N ARG A 213 33.27 97.98 -7.93
CA ARG A 213 33.52 98.95 -6.84
C ARG A 213 34.97 99.41 -6.78
N ASN A 214 35.92 98.50 -7.02
CA ASN A 214 37.33 98.83 -7.01
C ASN A 214 37.69 99.74 -8.20
N ASP A 215 37.14 99.46 -9.38
CA ASP A 215 37.31 100.26 -10.59
C ASP A 215 36.74 101.68 -10.42
N ARG A 216 35.57 101.83 -9.77
CA ARG A 216 35.02 103.15 -9.41
C ARG A 216 35.88 103.90 -8.40
N LYS A 217 36.48 103.20 -7.41
CA LYS A 217 37.42 103.82 -6.46
C LYS A 217 38.70 104.30 -7.16
N VAL A 218 39.22 103.53 -8.11
CA VAL A 218 40.41 103.89 -8.90
C VAL A 218 40.09 105.10 -9.80
N ALA A 219 38.92 105.11 -10.45
CA ALA A 219 38.44 106.24 -11.25
C ALA A 219 38.20 107.52 -10.42
N SER A 220 37.79 107.40 -9.15
CA SER A 220 37.66 108.55 -8.24
C SER A 220 39.00 109.10 -7.74
N ARG A 221 40.03 108.24 -7.62
CA ARG A 221 41.40 108.66 -7.26
C ARG A 221 42.13 109.33 -8.41
N GLY A 222 41.85 108.96 -9.66
CA GLY A 222 42.42 109.61 -10.85
C GLY A 222 41.94 111.05 -11.09
N ARG A 223 40.82 111.48 -10.49
CA ARG A 223 40.32 112.88 -10.61
C ARG A 223 40.83 113.81 -9.50
N GLN A 224 41.55 113.29 -8.50
CA GLN A 224 42.14 114.08 -7.40
C GLN A 224 43.61 114.48 -7.65
N HIS A 225 44.19 114.08 -8.78
CA HIS A 225 45.56 114.45 -9.19
C HIS A 225 45.60 114.90 -10.67
N ALA A 226 44.64 115.73 -11.07
CA ALA A 226 44.73 116.55 -12.27
C ALA A 226 45.08 117.99 -11.88
#